data_AF-A0A356NUW3-F1
#
_entry.id   AF-A0A356NUW3-F1
#
_cell.length_a   1.000
_cell.length_b   1.000
_cell.length_c   1.000
_cell.angle_alpha   90.00
_cell.angle_beta   90.00
_cell.angle_gamma   90.00
#
_symmetry.space_group_name_H-M   'P 1'
#
loop_
_entity.id
_entity.type
_entity.pdbx_description
1 polymer ?
#
loop_
_entity_poly.entity_id
_entity_poly.type
_entity_poly.pdbx_seq_one_letter_code
_entity_poly.pdbx_strand_id
1 'polypeptide(L)'
;MLAGTLPAAAFDQCPQPQFGVSGITIDTTAATAAEAQTNGITEAASLGFQRVLNRLLRSDIAVEAFLAEASIDQFVDFYHISEENSLEGRYIAVLDYCFDATRLRAAFRAAGLEWAELKSPRILVLPVWLAPDGARAWQVDNEWLAGWRDVVETADGLVDFTLLKPTILNERSLRAED
;
A
#
# COMPACT_ATOMS: atom_id res chain seq x y z
N MET A 1 -26.99 -9.93 1.69
CA MET A 1 -26.48 -8.55 1.49
C MET A 1 -25.86 -8.10 2.81
N LEU A 2 -24.55 -8.24 2.95
CA LEU A 2 -23.78 -7.61 4.02
C LEU A 2 -23.00 -6.49 3.34
N ALA A 3 -23.50 -5.26 3.48
CA ALA A 3 -22.76 -4.07 3.11
C ALA A 3 -21.60 -3.95 4.09
N GLY A 4 -20.40 -4.31 3.66
CA GLY A 4 -19.19 -3.89 4.34
C GLY A 4 -19.13 -2.38 4.25
N THR A 5 -19.24 -1.71 5.39
CA THR A 5 -18.84 -0.31 5.55
C THR A 5 -17.35 -0.24 5.23
N LEU A 6 -17.01 0.23 4.03
CA LEU A 6 -15.66 0.70 3.74
C LEU A 6 -15.37 1.82 4.75
N PRO A 7 -14.27 1.77 5.52
CA PRO A 7 -13.87 2.92 6.31
C PRO A 7 -13.73 4.11 5.36
N ALA A 8 -14.38 5.19 5.75
CA ALA A 8 -14.66 6.35 4.91
C ALA A 8 -13.37 7.00 4.39
N ALA A 9 -13.20 7.00 3.07
CA ALA A 9 -12.76 8.10 2.19
C ALA A 9 -11.84 9.22 2.75
N ALA A 10 -10.84 8.94 3.59
CA ALA A 10 -9.88 9.94 4.03
C ALA A 10 -8.63 10.03 3.14
N PHE A 11 -8.24 8.92 2.48
CA PHE A 11 -7.18 8.95 1.47
C PHE A 11 -7.51 9.88 0.29
N ASP A 12 -8.79 10.13 0.03
CA ASP A 12 -9.27 11.06 -1.02
C ASP A 12 -8.85 12.52 -0.77
N GLN A 13 -8.32 12.86 0.41
CA GLN A 13 -7.85 14.21 0.70
C GLN A 13 -6.41 14.46 0.25
N CYS A 14 -5.62 13.42 -0.07
CA CYS A 14 -4.24 13.62 -0.50
C CYS A 14 -4.22 14.15 -1.94
N PRO A 15 -3.76 15.39 -2.20
CA PRO A 15 -3.88 16.01 -3.53
C PRO A 15 -3.11 15.26 -4.61
N GLN A 16 -2.07 14.53 -4.21
CA GLN A 16 -1.23 13.71 -5.07
C GLN A 16 -1.12 12.30 -4.47
N PRO A 17 -2.10 11.41 -4.74
CA PRO A 17 -2.22 10.12 -4.06
C PRO A 17 -0.99 9.20 -4.16
N GLN A 18 -0.12 9.36 -5.16
CA GLN A 18 1.13 8.62 -5.27
C GLN A 18 2.15 8.97 -4.17
N PHE A 19 2.01 10.14 -3.54
CA PHE A 19 2.77 10.58 -2.37
C PHE A 19 2.03 10.32 -1.05
N GLY A 20 0.89 9.65 -1.09
CA GLY A 20 0.14 9.26 0.09
C GLY A 20 0.22 7.76 0.36
N VAL A 21 -0.21 7.37 1.54
CA VAL A 21 -0.35 5.98 1.96
C VAL A 21 -1.49 5.90 2.97
N SER A 22 -2.34 4.88 2.84
CA SER A 22 -3.46 4.64 3.75
C SER A 22 -3.30 3.34 4.50
N GLY A 23 -3.97 3.24 5.65
CA GLY A 23 -4.12 1.99 6.39
C GLY A 23 -2.82 1.52 7.06
N ILE A 24 -2.00 2.45 7.56
CA ILE A 24 -0.81 2.09 8.34
C ILE A 24 -1.28 1.72 9.74
N THR A 25 -1.30 0.43 10.03
CA THR A 25 -1.65 -0.10 11.35
C THR A 25 -0.42 -0.13 12.25
N ILE A 26 -0.56 0.40 13.46
CA ILE A 26 0.46 0.37 14.50
C ILE A 26 -0.09 -0.19 15.81
N ASP A 27 0.80 -0.79 16.58
CA ASP A 27 0.53 -1.29 17.94
C ASP A 27 1.80 -1.13 18.77
N THR A 28 1.85 -0.06 19.55
CA THR A 28 3.06 0.36 20.28
C THR A 28 2.81 0.31 21.78
N THR A 29 3.86 -0.01 22.54
CA THR A 29 3.83 -0.02 24.00
C THR A 29 4.92 0.86 24.57
N ALA A 30 4.65 1.49 25.71
CA ALA A 30 5.58 2.38 26.41
C ALA A 30 5.22 2.51 27.90
N ALA A 31 5.97 3.30 28.66
CA ALA A 31 5.70 3.49 30.09
C ALA A 31 4.40 4.28 30.34
N THR A 32 3.99 5.12 29.38
CA THR A 32 2.74 5.88 29.45
C THR A 32 1.99 5.83 28.12
N ALA A 33 0.68 6.07 28.15
CA ALA A 33 -0.13 6.14 26.95
C ALA A 33 0.33 7.26 25.98
N ALA A 34 0.76 8.41 26.51
CA ALA A 34 1.25 9.54 25.71
C ALA A 34 2.59 9.23 25.02
N GLU A 35 3.48 8.51 25.70
CA GLU A 35 4.73 8.03 25.11
C GLU A 35 4.47 6.98 24.04
N ALA A 36 3.57 6.02 24.30
CA ALA A 36 3.16 5.02 23.30
C ALA A 36 2.57 5.70 22.06
N GLN A 37 1.70 6.69 22.24
CA GLN A 37 1.15 7.47 21.14
C GLN A 37 2.23 8.19 20.32
N THR A 38 3.18 8.86 20.99
CA THR A 38 4.27 9.57 20.32
C THR A 38 5.14 8.61 19.50
N ASN A 39 5.49 7.46 20.08
CA ASN A 39 6.25 6.41 19.41
C ASN A 39 5.49 5.85 18.22
N GLY A 40 4.19 5.56 18.39
CA GLY A 40 3.32 5.07 17.35
C GLY A 40 3.18 6.02 16.17
N ILE A 41 2.95 7.31 16.41
CA ILE A 41 2.86 8.31 15.34
C ILE A 41 4.19 8.39 14.56
N THR A 42 5.32 8.36 15.27
CA THR A 42 6.67 8.38 14.66
C THR A 42 6.94 7.12 13.82
N GLU A 43 6.55 5.95 14.33
CA GLU A 43 6.66 4.68 13.61
C GLU A 43 5.78 4.69 12.36
N ALA A 44 4.52 5.14 12.47
CA ALA A 44 3.61 5.24 11.34
C ALA A 44 4.14 6.19 10.26
N ALA A 45 4.68 7.35 10.64
CA ALA A 45 5.33 8.26 9.69
C ALA A 45 6.49 7.57 8.95
N SER A 46 7.32 6.82 9.69
CA SER A 46 8.49 6.11 9.14
C SER A 46 8.08 5.02 8.14
N LEU A 47 7.13 4.16 8.54
CA LEU A 47 6.59 3.10 7.67
C LEU A 47 5.93 3.69 6.42
N GLY A 48 5.13 4.75 6.61
CA GLY A 48 4.45 5.41 5.51
C GLY A 48 5.42 6.05 4.52
N PHE A 49 6.46 6.69 5.03
CA PHE A 49 7.45 7.35 4.21
C PHE A 49 8.26 6.35 3.39
N GLN A 50 8.75 5.27 4.03
CA GLN A 50 9.44 4.19 3.33
C GLN A 50 8.57 3.59 2.21
N ARG A 51 7.28 3.35 2.48
CA ARG A 51 6.33 2.82 1.50
C ARG A 51 6.17 3.75 0.29
N VAL A 52 6.08 5.07 0.51
CA VAL A 52 6.06 6.07 -0.56
C VAL A 52 7.37 6.12 -1.35
N LEU A 53 8.52 6.03 -0.69
CA LEU A 53 9.81 6.00 -1.38
C LEU A 53 9.97 4.74 -2.25
N ASN A 54 9.62 3.57 -1.74
CA ASN A 54 9.61 2.31 -2.50
C ASN A 54 8.69 2.38 -3.73
N ARG A 55 7.60 3.15 -3.64
CA ARG A 55 6.68 3.35 -4.76
C ARG A 55 7.27 4.24 -5.86
N LEU A 56 7.97 5.31 -5.48
CA LEU A 56 8.39 6.37 -6.40
C LEU A 56 9.81 6.16 -6.93
N LEU A 57 10.73 5.68 -6.11
CA LEU A 57 12.14 5.50 -6.46
C LEU A 57 12.36 4.17 -7.18
N ARG A 58 13.35 4.14 -8.08
CA ARG A 58 13.66 2.96 -8.91
C ARG A 58 14.69 2.01 -8.29
N SER A 59 15.23 2.35 -7.12
CA SER A 59 16.37 1.65 -6.52
C SER A 59 16.24 1.59 -5.00
N ASP A 60 16.34 0.38 -4.46
CA ASP A 60 16.32 0.15 -3.00
C ASP A 60 17.48 0.86 -2.30
N ILE A 61 18.66 0.90 -2.94
CA ILE A 61 19.83 1.64 -2.44
C ILE A 61 19.53 3.13 -2.31
N ALA A 62 18.80 3.71 -3.27
CA ALA A 62 18.39 5.11 -3.21
C ALA A 62 17.36 5.35 -2.10
N VAL A 63 16.43 4.42 -1.88
CA VAL A 63 15.47 4.48 -0.77
C VAL A 63 16.21 4.49 0.57
N GLU A 64 17.12 3.54 0.79
CA GLU A 64 17.89 3.43 2.02
C GLU A 64 18.73 4.68 2.29
N ALA A 65 19.45 5.17 1.26
CA ALA A 65 20.25 6.38 1.37
C ALA A 65 19.40 7.62 1.69
N PHE A 66 18.22 7.74 1.08
CA PHE A 66 17.33 8.86 1.34
C PHE A 66 16.73 8.79 2.76
N LEU A 67 16.32 7.61 3.23
CA LEU A 67 15.80 7.41 4.58
C LEU A 67 16.84 7.73 5.66
N ALA A 68 18.13 7.43 5.41
CA ALA A 68 19.19 7.67 6.38
C ALA A 68 19.44 9.17 6.65
N GLU A 69 19.24 10.02 5.64
CA GLU A 69 19.52 11.47 5.71
C GLU A 69 18.25 12.32 5.92
N ALA A 70 17.08 11.80 5.56
CA ALA A 70 15.83 12.56 5.58
C ALA A 70 15.26 12.73 6.99
N SER A 71 15.04 13.99 7.39
CA SER A 71 14.06 14.29 8.45
C SER A 71 12.65 14.12 7.89
N ILE A 72 11.93 13.08 8.29
CA ILE A 72 10.62 12.71 7.73
C ILE A 72 9.58 13.82 7.96
N ASP A 73 9.60 14.44 9.15
CA ASP A 73 8.67 15.50 9.55
C ASP A 73 8.63 16.67 8.56
N GLN A 74 9.76 16.99 7.91
CA GLN A 74 9.81 18.07 6.94
C GLN A 74 9.01 17.75 5.66
N PHE A 75 8.71 16.47 5.41
CA PHE A 75 7.98 16.02 4.22
C PHE A 75 6.52 15.71 4.51
N VAL A 76 6.11 15.58 5.77
CA VAL A 76 4.70 15.37 6.12
C VAL A 76 3.89 16.60 5.71
N ASP A 77 2.83 16.42 4.93
CA ASP A 77 1.83 17.46 4.66
C ASP A 77 0.75 17.40 5.73
N PHE A 78 0.10 16.23 5.84
CA PHE A 78 -0.81 15.91 6.93
C PHE A 78 -0.86 14.39 7.15
N TYR A 79 -1.41 14.00 8.30
CA TYR A 79 -1.84 12.64 8.56
C TYR A 79 -3.24 12.64 9.17
N HIS A 80 -3.94 11.52 9.01
CA HIS A 80 -5.27 11.30 9.54
C HIS A 80 -5.28 9.99 10.34
N ILE A 81 -5.88 10.03 11.53
CA ILE A 81 -6.06 8.84 12.36
C ILE A 81 -7.46 8.30 12.09
N SER A 82 -7.55 7.18 11.40
CA SER A 82 -8.83 6.58 11.01
C SER A 82 -9.44 5.73 12.13
N GLU A 83 -8.60 5.04 12.89
CA GLU A 83 -8.98 4.30 14.10
C GLU A 83 -7.95 4.56 15.19
N GLU A 84 -8.42 4.74 16.43
CA GLU A 84 -7.55 5.00 17.58
C GLU A 84 -8.08 4.28 18.82
N ASN A 85 -7.18 3.58 19.51
CA ASN A 85 -7.43 2.98 20.81
C ASN A 85 -6.22 3.19 21.71
N SER A 86 -6.41 3.98 22.77
CA SER A 86 -5.39 4.31 23.75
C SER A 86 -5.69 3.64 25.08
N LEU A 87 -4.73 2.84 25.55
CA LEU A 87 -4.78 2.08 26.80
C LEU A 87 -3.60 2.48 27.68
N GLU A 88 -3.59 2.01 28.93
CA GLU A 88 -2.45 2.24 29.83
C GLU A 88 -1.17 1.61 29.25
N GLY A 89 -0.24 2.46 28.82
CA GLY A 89 1.04 2.03 28.24
C GLY A 89 0.96 1.36 26.86
N ARG A 90 -0.18 1.43 26.16
CA ARG A 90 -0.34 0.84 24.82
C ARG A 90 -1.18 1.72 23.91
N TYR A 91 -0.76 1.85 22.66
CA TYR A 91 -1.41 2.65 21.64
C TYR A 91 -1.57 1.85 20.35
N ILE A 92 -2.82 1.64 19.94
CA ILE A 92 -3.19 0.96 18.70
C ILE A 92 -3.91 1.97 17.82
N ALA A 93 -3.46 2.14 16.59
CA ALA A 93 -4.11 3.05 15.66
C ALA A 93 -3.93 2.62 14.20
N VAL A 94 -4.80 3.14 13.35
CA VAL A 94 -4.68 3.08 11.90
C VAL A 94 -4.54 4.51 11.38
N LEU A 95 -3.47 4.77 10.64
CA LEU A 95 -3.15 6.11 10.15
C LEU A 95 -3.04 6.13 8.62
N ASP A 96 -3.46 7.25 8.05
CA ASP A 96 -3.22 7.62 6.66
C ASP A 96 -2.24 8.80 6.66
N TYR A 97 -1.24 8.78 5.79
CA TYR A 97 -0.26 9.85 5.62
C TYR A 97 -0.30 10.40 4.20
N CYS A 98 -0.17 11.72 4.06
CA CYS A 98 0.11 12.40 2.81
C CYS A 98 1.40 13.20 2.97
N PHE A 99 2.36 12.99 2.08
CA PHE A 99 3.62 13.73 2.06
C PHE A 99 3.59 14.82 0.99
N ASP A 100 4.25 15.94 1.28
CA ASP A 100 4.34 17.08 0.39
C ASP A 100 5.17 16.73 -0.86
N ALA A 101 4.47 16.59 -1.99
CA ALA A 101 5.05 16.27 -3.27
C ALA A 101 6.07 17.33 -3.75
N THR A 102 5.87 18.61 -3.43
CA THR A 102 6.77 19.69 -3.85
C THR A 102 8.11 19.58 -3.12
N ARG A 103 8.07 19.36 -1.81
CA ARG A 103 9.26 19.18 -0.97
C ARG A 103 10.01 17.91 -1.35
N LEU A 104 9.30 16.79 -1.57
CA LEU A 104 9.92 15.55 -2.03
C LEU A 104 10.56 15.66 -3.40
N ARG A 105 9.88 16.23 -4.40
CA ARG A 105 10.47 16.47 -5.74
C ARG A 105 11.71 17.35 -5.67
N ALA A 106 11.72 18.37 -4.81
CA ALA A 106 12.90 19.22 -4.61
C ALA A 106 14.06 18.45 -3.99
N ALA A 107 13.79 17.63 -2.96
CA ALA A 107 14.80 16.80 -2.32
C ALA A 107 15.36 15.73 -3.27
N PHE A 108 14.51 15.04 -4.04
CA PHE A 108 14.95 14.07 -5.04
C PHE A 108 15.86 14.70 -6.10
N ARG A 109 15.52 15.90 -6.60
CA ARG A 109 16.40 16.63 -7.52
C ARG A 109 17.73 17.01 -6.89
N ALA A 110 17.73 17.50 -5.64
CA ALA A 110 18.96 17.86 -4.93
C ALA A 110 19.87 16.65 -4.70
N ALA A 111 19.27 15.48 -4.46
CA ALA A 111 19.96 14.21 -4.30
C ALA A 111 20.32 13.51 -5.65
N GLY A 112 19.95 14.09 -6.80
CA GLY A 112 20.19 13.49 -8.12
C GLY A 112 19.45 12.18 -8.36
N LEU A 113 18.32 11.97 -7.69
CA LEU A 113 17.52 10.74 -7.79
C LEU A 113 16.57 10.77 -8.98
N GLU A 114 16.37 9.62 -9.60
CA GLU A 114 15.31 9.38 -10.58
C GLU A 114 14.10 8.76 -9.90
N TRP A 115 12.90 9.28 -10.21
CA TRP A 115 11.65 8.78 -9.66
C TRP A 115 10.55 8.72 -10.73
N ALA A 116 9.52 7.93 -10.46
CA ALA A 116 8.30 7.88 -11.24
C ALA A 116 7.13 8.37 -10.38
N GLU A 117 6.16 9.01 -11.01
CA GLU A 117 4.91 9.43 -10.34
C GLU A 117 3.65 8.99 -11.08
N LEU A 118 3.81 8.66 -12.36
CA LEU A 118 2.68 8.35 -13.23
C LEU A 118 2.11 7.00 -12.85
N LYS A 119 0.89 7.00 -12.32
CA LYS A 119 0.11 5.77 -12.16
C LYS A 119 -0.32 5.23 -13.52
N SER A 120 -0.23 3.92 -13.70
CA SER A 120 -0.73 3.27 -14.91
C SER A 120 -2.25 3.35 -15.00
N PRO A 121 -2.84 3.24 -16.20
CA PRO A 121 -4.22 2.78 -16.32
C PRO A 121 -4.39 1.43 -15.63
N ARG A 122 -5.62 1.12 -15.22
CA ARG A 122 -5.97 -0.15 -14.59
C ARG A 122 -5.69 -1.33 -15.53
N ILE A 123 -4.93 -2.31 -15.05
CA ILE A 123 -4.56 -3.53 -15.77
C ILE A 123 -5.33 -4.71 -15.18
N LEU A 124 -6.11 -5.39 -16.02
CA LEU A 124 -6.79 -6.63 -15.64
C LEU A 124 -5.82 -7.81 -15.67
N VAL A 125 -5.68 -8.48 -14.53
CA VAL A 125 -4.86 -9.68 -14.37
C VAL A 125 -5.77 -10.90 -14.23
N LEU A 126 -5.49 -11.94 -15.02
CA LEU A 126 -6.12 -13.25 -14.96
C LEU A 126 -5.03 -14.31 -14.92
N PRO A 127 -4.64 -14.80 -13.73
CA PRO A 127 -3.68 -15.90 -13.64
C PRO A 127 -4.37 -17.20 -14.09
N VAL A 128 -3.73 -17.95 -14.98
CA VAL A 128 -4.24 -19.22 -15.52
C VAL A 128 -3.23 -20.33 -15.28
N TRP A 129 -3.64 -21.36 -14.56
CA TRP A 129 -2.89 -22.58 -14.34
C TRP A 129 -3.31 -23.64 -15.35
N LEU A 130 -2.36 -24.17 -16.13
CA LEU A 130 -2.61 -25.25 -17.08
C LEU A 130 -2.24 -26.59 -16.43
N ALA A 131 -3.25 -27.37 -16.06
CA ALA A 131 -3.08 -28.73 -15.55
C ALA A 131 -3.33 -29.76 -16.66
N PRO A 132 -2.96 -31.05 -16.45
CA PRO A 132 -3.24 -32.11 -17.43
C PRO A 132 -4.72 -32.28 -17.77
N ASP A 133 -5.63 -31.85 -16.88
CA ASP A 133 -7.08 -31.92 -17.06
C ASP A 133 -7.71 -30.57 -17.48
N GLY A 134 -6.89 -29.59 -17.83
CA GLY A 134 -7.31 -28.33 -18.43
C GLY A 134 -6.87 -27.06 -17.69
N ALA A 135 -7.30 -25.92 -18.23
CA ALA A 135 -7.00 -24.60 -17.70
C ALA A 135 -7.88 -24.24 -16.49
N ARG A 136 -7.27 -23.65 -15.45
CA ARG A 136 -7.88 -23.34 -14.16
C ARG A 136 -7.45 -21.93 -13.73
N ALA A 137 -8.38 -21.03 -13.42
CA ALA A 137 -8.05 -19.63 -13.06
C ALA A 137 -8.51 -19.17 -11.66
N TRP A 138 -9.48 -19.85 -11.05
CA TRP A 138 -10.07 -19.45 -9.77
C TRP A 138 -10.00 -20.50 -8.67
N GLN A 139 -9.14 -21.50 -8.83
CA GLN A 139 -8.97 -22.51 -7.79
C GLN A 139 -8.31 -21.94 -6.56
N VAL A 140 -8.93 -22.24 -5.42
CA VAL A 140 -8.51 -21.72 -4.10
C VAL A 140 -7.35 -22.53 -3.56
N ASP A 141 -7.31 -23.83 -3.84
CA ASP A 141 -6.31 -24.81 -3.41
C ASP A 141 -5.01 -24.80 -4.25
N ASN A 142 -4.91 -23.91 -5.24
CA ASN A 142 -3.70 -23.75 -6.05
C ASN A 142 -2.83 -22.59 -5.54
N GLU A 143 -1.63 -22.90 -5.04
CA GLU A 143 -0.71 -21.93 -4.45
C GLU A 143 -0.19 -20.89 -5.44
N TRP A 144 0.03 -21.26 -6.71
CA TRP A 144 0.46 -20.32 -7.74
C TRP A 144 -0.62 -19.28 -8.04
N LEU A 145 -1.88 -19.72 -8.16
CA LEU A 145 -3.02 -18.81 -8.30
C LEU A 145 -3.19 -17.94 -7.05
N ALA A 146 -2.96 -18.49 -5.85
CA ALA A 146 -3.02 -17.75 -4.60
C ALA A 146 -1.96 -16.64 -4.54
N GLY A 147 -0.72 -16.93 -4.92
CA GLY A 147 0.35 -15.92 -4.95
C GLY A 147 0.05 -14.77 -5.91
N TRP A 148 -0.51 -15.06 -7.10
CA TRP A 148 -0.94 -13.99 -8.01
C TRP A 148 -2.07 -13.14 -7.45
N ARG A 149 -3.02 -13.75 -6.73
CA ARG A 149 -4.10 -12.98 -6.08
C ARG A 149 -3.51 -12.05 -5.01
N ASP A 150 -2.63 -12.56 -4.17
CA ASP A 150 -1.96 -11.80 -3.11
C ASP A 150 -1.15 -10.63 -3.69
N VAL A 151 -0.33 -10.87 -4.72
CA VAL A 151 0.44 -9.80 -5.39
C VAL A 151 -0.46 -8.71 -5.95
N VAL A 152 -1.60 -9.06 -6.56
CA VAL A 152 -2.52 -8.05 -7.11
C VAL A 152 -3.30 -7.32 -6.02
N GLU A 153 -3.72 -8.01 -4.95
CA GLU A 153 -4.48 -7.42 -3.84
C GLU A 153 -3.62 -6.50 -2.96
N THR A 154 -2.33 -6.82 -2.81
CA THR A 154 -1.39 -6.05 -1.97
C THR A 154 -0.54 -5.05 -2.75
N ALA A 155 -0.66 -5.02 -4.08
CA ALA A 155 0.09 -4.11 -4.93
C ALA A 155 -0.12 -2.65 -4.52
N ASP A 156 0.98 -1.99 -4.14
CA ASP A 156 0.99 -0.59 -3.73
C ASP A 156 2.01 0.25 -4.52
N GLY A 157 2.36 -0.24 -5.71
CA GLY A 157 3.22 0.46 -6.65
C GLY A 157 2.48 1.53 -7.46
N LEU A 158 3.13 2.02 -8.52
CA LEU A 158 2.50 2.89 -9.52
C LEU A 158 1.68 2.12 -10.56
N VAL A 159 1.71 0.79 -10.54
CA VAL A 159 0.92 -0.04 -11.46
C VAL A 159 -0.39 -0.42 -10.78
N ASP A 160 -1.52 0.01 -11.35
CA ASP A 160 -2.87 -0.31 -10.86
C ASP A 160 -3.32 -1.66 -11.44
N PHE A 161 -3.28 -2.71 -10.62
CA PHE A 161 -3.75 -4.04 -10.98
C PHE A 161 -5.18 -4.28 -10.51
N THR A 162 -5.92 -5.12 -11.24
CA THR A 162 -7.21 -5.63 -10.78
C THR A 162 -7.39 -7.08 -11.21
N LEU A 163 -8.02 -7.90 -10.38
CA LEU A 163 -8.30 -9.30 -10.70
C LEU A 163 -9.65 -9.43 -11.42
N LEU A 164 -9.70 -10.32 -12.41
CA LEU A 164 -10.98 -10.76 -12.95
C LEU A 164 -11.70 -11.63 -11.91
N LYS A 165 -12.80 -11.11 -11.35
CA LYS A 165 -13.62 -11.86 -10.39
C LYS A 165 -14.25 -13.09 -11.05
N PRO A 166 -14.34 -14.22 -10.33
CA PRO A 166 -15.03 -15.39 -10.82
C PRO A 166 -16.52 -15.08 -11.03
N THR A 167 -17.05 -15.55 -12.15
CA THR A 167 -18.49 -15.62 -12.40
C THR A 167 -18.78 -16.96 -13.05
N ILE A 168 -20.02 -17.44 -12.94
CA ILE A 168 -20.44 -18.70 -13.59
C ILE A 168 -20.16 -18.68 -15.10
N LEU A 169 -20.28 -17.51 -15.75
CA LEU A 169 -19.96 -17.35 -17.17
C LEU A 169 -18.47 -17.49 -17.43
N ASN A 170 -17.65 -16.78 -16.66
CA ASN A 170 -16.19 -16.78 -16.83
C ASN A 170 -15.59 -18.17 -16.59
N GLU A 171 -16.05 -18.87 -15.54
CA GLU A 171 -15.61 -20.22 -15.20
C GLU A 171 -15.95 -21.24 -16.28
N ARG A 172 -17.10 -21.10 -16.94
CA ARG A 172 -17.49 -22.01 -18.02
C ARG A 172 -16.79 -21.70 -19.34
N SER A 173 -16.40 -20.44 -19.55
CA SER A 173 -15.69 -19.99 -20.75
C SER A 173 -14.21 -20.36 -20.75
N LEU A 174 -13.57 -20.45 -19.58
CA LEU A 174 -12.20 -20.95 -19.46
C LEU A 174 -12.22 -22.47 -19.36
N ARG A 175 -12.30 -23.13 -20.52
CA ARG A 175 -12.00 -24.55 -20.66
C ARG A 175 -10.91 -24.68 -21.72
N ALA A 176 -9.91 -25.52 -21.45
CA ALA A 176 -9.01 -25.93 -22.51
C ALA A 176 -9.87 -26.69 -23.54
N GLU A 177 -9.79 -26.32 -24.81
CA GLU A 177 -10.27 -27.19 -25.88
C GLU A 177 -9.36 -28.43 -25.94
N ASP A 178 -9.96 -29.60 -26.18
CA ASP A 178 -9.26 -30.89 -26.36
C ASP A 178 -8.32 -30.89 -27.58
#